data_AF-A0A3D4B7B2-F1
#
_entry.id   AF-A0A3D4B7B2-F1
#
_cell.length_a   1.000
_cell.length_b   1.000
_cell.length_c   1.000
_cell.angle_alpha   90.00
_cell.angle_beta   90.00
_cell.angle_gamma   90.00
#
_symmetry.space_group_name_H-M   'P 1'
#
loop_
_entity.id
_entity.type
_entity.pdbx_description
1 polymer ?
#
loop_
_entity_poly.entity_id
_entity_poly.type
_entity_poly.pdbx_seq_one_letter_code
_entity_poly.pdbx_strand_id
1 'polypeptide(L)'
;MSIIYDGHAYCFPDPSAHGGFDDPAEFHRHLQLFMAHARKQPVWRKRDRTPSGISGLADVSRPWDFEGLKEAQFRTGPHGLVEWTVEGEDYVKQALPPWTVDFSYPPDSLVADMDYAGVDRALLHRTPYMGVSNDYIADCTRRFPERIQGLAYVEEWLIRSAPDASIQKLERAINDLGLSGLQFLPFHMKLYGQTDDWADSEFHPFWDEVARLDIPV
;
A
#
# COMPACT_ATOMS: atom_id res chain seq x y z
N MET A 1 17.86 -22.69 18.63
CA MET A 1 17.73 -21.21 18.58
C MET A 1 16.27 -20.89 18.28
N SER A 2 15.70 -19.88 18.93
CA SER A 2 14.36 -19.38 18.63
C SER A 2 14.39 -18.52 17.36
N ILE A 3 13.38 -18.66 16.50
CA ILE A 3 13.19 -17.81 15.31
C ILE A 3 12.48 -16.52 15.76
N ILE A 4 13.00 -15.36 15.35
CA ILE A 4 12.34 -14.06 15.46
C ILE A 4 11.64 -13.77 14.13
N TYR A 5 10.31 -13.66 14.20
CA TYR A 5 9.46 -13.43 13.03
C TYR A 5 8.80 -12.05 13.15
N ASP A 6 9.06 -11.17 12.18
CA ASP A 6 8.33 -9.92 12.03
C ASP A 6 7.02 -10.17 11.27
N GLY A 7 5.91 -10.09 12.00
CA GLY A 7 4.58 -10.31 11.45
C GLY A 7 4.08 -9.18 10.57
N HIS A 8 4.78 -8.04 10.48
CA HIS A 8 4.32 -6.84 9.79
C HIS A 8 5.47 -6.05 9.15
N ALA A 9 5.91 -6.48 7.98
CA ALA A 9 6.90 -5.77 7.17
C ALA A 9 6.30 -5.29 5.84
N TYR A 10 7.04 -4.42 5.15
CA TYR A 10 6.67 -3.88 3.84
C TYR A 10 7.85 -3.99 2.88
N CYS A 11 7.55 -4.21 1.61
CA CYS A 11 8.40 -3.88 0.46
C CYS A 11 7.52 -3.16 -0.54
N PHE A 12 8.07 -2.19 -1.27
CA PHE A 12 7.32 -1.46 -2.28
C PHE A 12 8.23 -0.94 -3.39
N PRO A 13 7.77 -1.00 -4.66
CA PRO A 13 8.55 -0.55 -5.80
C PRO A 13 8.57 0.99 -5.86
N ASP A 14 9.40 1.51 -6.77
CA ASP A 14 9.33 2.91 -7.18
C ASP A 14 7.89 3.26 -7.67
N PRO A 15 7.32 4.40 -7.23
CA PRO A 15 5.98 4.87 -7.62
C PRO A 15 5.73 5.01 -9.14
N SER A 16 6.78 5.08 -9.97
CA SER A 16 6.69 5.07 -11.44
C SER A 16 6.09 3.80 -12.00
N ALA A 17 6.10 2.69 -11.25
CA ALA A 17 5.37 1.48 -11.58
C ALA A 17 3.86 1.56 -11.22
N HIS A 18 3.39 2.73 -10.77
CA HIS A 18 2.00 3.01 -10.40
C HIS A 18 1.41 2.02 -9.41
N GLY A 19 2.25 1.43 -8.54
CA GLY A 19 1.83 0.42 -7.58
C GLY A 19 1.21 -0.84 -8.20
N GLY A 20 1.29 -1.04 -9.52
CA GLY A 20 0.58 -2.10 -10.22
C GLY A 20 -0.92 -1.84 -10.46
N PHE A 21 -1.38 -0.59 -10.34
CA PHE A 21 -2.69 -0.19 -10.85
C PHE A 21 -2.68 -0.08 -12.38
N ASP A 22 -3.80 -0.44 -13.01
CA ASP A 22 -4.00 -0.24 -14.45
C ASP A 22 -4.13 1.24 -14.80
N ASP A 23 -4.78 2.03 -13.94
CA ASP A 23 -4.90 3.48 -14.06
C ASP A 23 -3.91 4.20 -13.10
N PRO A 24 -2.89 4.88 -13.62
CA PRO A 24 -1.97 5.70 -12.82
C PRO A 24 -2.68 6.74 -11.94
N ALA A 25 -3.82 7.29 -12.38
CA ALA A 25 -4.59 8.27 -11.62
C ALA A 25 -5.27 7.65 -10.39
N GLU A 26 -5.60 6.37 -10.42
CA GLU A 26 -6.14 5.65 -9.27
C GLU A 26 -5.07 5.48 -8.18
N PHE A 27 -3.88 5.00 -8.55
CA PHE A 27 -2.73 4.93 -7.64
C PHE A 27 -2.42 6.31 -7.04
N HIS A 28 -2.41 7.34 -7.88
CA HIS A 28 -2.12 8.70 -7.45
C HIS A 28 -3.10 9.22 -6.39
N ARG A 29 -4.41 8.97 -6.57
CA ARG A 29 -5.44 9.36 -5.60
C ARG A 29 -5.28 8.62 -4.28
N HIS A 30 -5.00 7.31 -4.30
CA HIS A 30 -4.68 6.55 -3.08
C HIS A 30 -3.47 7.12 -2.33
N LEU A 31 -2.39 7.41 -3.07
CA LEU A 31 -1.17 7.96 -2.49
C LEU A 31 -1.39 9.37 -1.93
N GLN A 32 -2.04 10.26 -2.66
CA GLN A 32 -2.33 11.61 -2.19
C GLN A 32 -3.22 11.58 -0.95
N LEU A 33 -4.28 10.76 -0.96
CA LEU A 33 -5.22 10.67 0.15
C LEU A 33 -4.53 10.16 1.41
N PHE A 34 -3.71 9.12 1.27
CA PHE A 34 -2.92 8.63 2.38
C PHE A 34 -1.95 9.70 2.87
N MET A 35 -1.25 10.42 2.00
CA MET A 35 -0.32 11.47 2.44
C MET A 35 -1.00 12.66 3.10
N ALA A 36 -2.25 12.97 2.73
CA ALA A 36 -3.04 13.98 3.42
C ALA A 36 -3.40 13.56 4.86
N HIS A 37 -3.74 12.28 5.09
CA HIS A 37 -4.29 11.83 6.38
C HIS A 37 -3.28 11.07 7.27
N ALA A 38 -2.18 10.56 6.69
CA ALA A 38 -1.19 9.77 7.40
C ALA A 38 -0.40 10.60 8.43
N ARG A 39 0.11 9.87 9.44
CA ARG A 39 0.84 10.28 10.66
C ARG A 39 1.64 11.59 10.58
N LYS A 40 1.86 12.19 11.77
CA LYS A 40 2.48 13.51 12.09
C LYS A 40 3.93 13.73 11.60
N GLN A 41 4.27 13.29 10.40
CA GLN A 41 5.52 13.65 9.76
C GLN A 41 5.53 15.13 9.42
N PRO A 42 6.68 15.80 9.51
CA PRO A 42 6.77 17.23 9.30
C PRO A 42 6.38 17.60 7.87
N VAL A 43 5.70 18.73 7.77
CA VAL A 43 5.35 19.39 6.52
C VAL A 43 5.95 20.79 6.56
N TRP A 44 6.58 21.19 5.46
CA TRP A 44 7.19 22.51 5.36
C TRP A 44 7.10 23.07 3.95
N ARG A 45 7.15 24.39 3.86
CA ARG A 45 7.33 25.11 2.60
C ARG A 45 8.73 24.84 2.06
N LYS A 46 8.84 24.43 0.79
CA LYS A 46 10.08 23.92 0.20
C LYS A 46 11.22 24.96 0.22
N ARG A 47 10.90 26.24 -0.07
CA ARG A 47 11.91 27.29 -0.27
C ARG A 47 12.65 27.74 1.01
N ASP A 48 11.98 27.70 2.16
CA ASP A 48 12.47 28.32 3.40
C ASP A 48 12.29 27.44 4.65
N ARG A 49 11.74 26.24 4.49
CA ARG A 49 11.46 25.28 5.57
C ARG A 49 10.51 25.80 6.65
N THR A 50 9.71 26.82 6.35
CA THR A 50 8.64 27.26 7.25
C THR A 50 7.67 26.10 7.51
N PRO A 51 7.39 25.73 8.77
CA PRO A 51 6.40 24.70 9.08
C PRO A 51 5.05 24.99 8.43
N SER A 52 4.41 23.95 7.91
CA SER A 52 3.11 24.06 7.24
C SER A 52 2.23 22.84 7.54
N GLY A 53 1.10 22.72 6.85
CA GLY A 53 0.13 21.65 7.03
C GLY A 53 -0.28 21.01 5.71
N ILE A 54 -1.11 19.98 5.81
CA ILE A 54 -1.58 19.17 4.68
C ILE A 54 -2.85 19.72 4.02
N SER A 55 -3.34 20.91 4.42
CA SER A 55 -4.57 21.50 3.90
C SER A 55 -4.52 21.82 2.40
N GLY A 56 -3.33 21.81 1.80
CA GLY A 56 -3.14 21.89 0.35
C GLY A 56 -3.44 20.59 -0.39
N LEU A 57 -3.37 19.42 0.27
CA LEU A 57 -3.55 18.10 -0.35
C LEU A 57 -5.00 17.63 -0.35
N ALA A 58 -5.73 17.93 0.74
CA ALA A 58 -7.13 17.54 0.90
C ALA A 58 -7.88 18.51 1.81
N ASP A 59 -9.21 18.49 1.73
CA ASP A 59 -10.09 19.10 2.72
C ASP A 59 -10.08 18.27 4.01
N VAL A 60 -9.37 18.78 5.01
CA VAL A 60 -9.20 18.12 6.31
C VAL A 60 -10.46 18.05 7.17
N SER A 61 -11.52 18.75 6.76
CA SER A 61 -12.82 18.68 7.43
C SER A 61 -13.65 17.48 6.95
N ARG A 62 -13.28 16.89 5.80
CA ARG A 62 -13.94 15.72 5.24
C ARG A 62 -13.41 14.43 5.85
N PRO A 63 -14.22 13.36 5.82
CA PRO A 63 -13.74 12.02 6.17
C PRO A 63 -12.70 11.52 5.15
N TRP A 64 -12.14 10.34 5.42
CA TRP A 64 -11.27 9.61 4.50
C TRP A 64 -12.05 9.24 3.21
N ASP A 65 -12.01 10.13 2.21
CA ASP A 65 -12.68 9.99 0.91
C ASP A 65 -11.89 10.67 -0.22
N PHE A 66 -12.12 10.24 -1.47
CA PHE A 66 -11.44 10.83 -2.63
C PHE A 66 -12.00 12.20 -3.04
N GLU A 67 -13.25 12.52 -2.68
CA GLU A 67 -13.88 13.80 -3.02
C GLU A 67 -13.22 14.99 -2.30
N GLY A 68 -12.58 14.74 -1.16
CA GLY A 68 -11.82 15.74 -0.42
C GLY A 68 -10.45 16.06 -1.02
N LEU A 69 -9.97 15.31 -2.02
CA LEU A 69 -8.68 15.59 -2.65
C LEU A 69 -8.71 16.92 -3.39
N LYS A 70 -7.61 17.69 -3.25
CA LYS A 70 -7.42 18.95 -3.97
C LYS A 70 -6.50 18.75 -5.16
N GLU A 71 -6.74 19.52 -6.22
CA GLU A 71 -5.83 19.66 -7.36
C GLU A 71 -4.56 20.40 -6.91
N ALA A 72 -3.59 19.65 -6.40
CA ALA A 72 -2.39 20.19 -5.75
C ALA A 72 -1.10 19.91 -6.52
N GLN A 73 -1.18 19.45 -7.78
CA GLN A 73 0.00 18.98 -8.55
C GLN A 73 0.88 18.03 -7.70
N PHE A 74 0.22 17.11 -6.99
CA PHE A 74 0.86 16.18 -6.08
C PHE A 74 1.87 15.32 -6.85
N ARG A 75 2.98 14.97 -6.20
CA ARG A 75 4.04 14.16 -6.79
C ARG A 75 4.93 13.56 -5.70
N THR A 76 5.59 12.46 -6.03
CA THR A 76 6.68 11.93 -5.22
C THR A 76 7.96 12.72 -5.50
N GLY A 77 8.80 12.85 -4.48
CA GLY A 77 10.13 13.46 -4.55
C GLY A 77 11.19 12.48 -4.06
N PRO A 78 12.47 12.82 -4.24
CA PRO A 78 13.55 11.96 -3.78
C PRO A 78 13.58 11.91 -2.24
N HIS A 79 14.32 10.94 -1.69
CA HIS A 79 14.57 10.86 -0.25
C HIS A 79 13.29 10.79 0.60
N GLY A 80 12.29 10.03 0.13
CA GLY A 80 11.04 9.79 0.87
C GLY A 80 10.13 11.02 0.97
N LEU A 81 10.36 12.04 0.14
CA LEU A 81 9.52 13.23 0.09
C LEU A 81 8.29 12.99 -0.78
N VAL A 82 7.20 13.64 -0.40
CA VAL A 82 6.13 13.98 -1.34
C VAL A 82 6.01 15.49 -1.43
N GLU A 83 5.66 15.99 -2.59
CA GLU A 83 5.58 17.42 -2.89
C GLU A 83 4.22 17.79 -3.48
N TRP A 84 3.82 19.03 -3.28
CA TRP A 84 2.63 19.60 -3.91
C TRP A 84 2.78 21.11 -4.06
N THR A 85 2.01 21.68 -4.98
CA THR A 85 2.03 23.09 -5.34
C THR A 85 0.63 23.69 -5.18
N VAL A 86 0.51 24.76 -4.40
CA VAL A 86 -0.75 25.50 -4.20
C VAL A 86 -0.47 26.98 -4.44
N GLU A 87 -1.21 27.58 -5.38
CA GLU A 87 -1.07 29.00 -5.73
C GLU A 87 0.37 29.42 -6.06
N GLY A 88 1.15 28.52 -6.68
CA GLY A 88 2.55 28.75 -7.05
C GLY A 88 3.56 28.57 -5.91
N GLU A 89 3.13 28.15 -4.72
CA GLU A 89 4.02 27.82 -3.60
C GLU A 89 4.17 26.30 -3.44
N ASP A 90 5.43 25.85 -3.34
CA ASP A 90 5.76 24.44 -3.17
C ASP A 90 5.86 24.06 -1.69
N TYR A 91 5.26 22.93 -1.35
CA TYR A 91 5.28 22.33 -0.03
C TYR A 91 5.77 20.89 -0.14
N VAL A 92 6.35 20.39 0.94
CA VAL A 92 6.81 19.00 1.01
C VAL A 92 6.44 18.38 2.35
N LYS A 93 6.27 17.06 2.34
CA LYS A 93 6.10 16.20 3.52
C LYS A 93 7.16 15.11 3.49
N GLN A 94 7.79 14.84 4.63
CA GLN A 94 8.66 13.67 4.79
C GLN A 94 7.80 12.41 5.00
N ALA A 95 7.36 11.76 3.92
CA ALA A 95 6.45 10.63 3.99
C ALA A 95 7.13 9.33 4.47
N LEU A 96 8.35 9.10 4.00
CA LEU A 96 9.18 7.95 4.30
C LEU A 96 10.53 8.40 4.90
N PRO A 97 11.36 7.50 5.44
CA PRO A 97 12.67 7.89 5.93
C PRO A 97 13.57 8.51 4.85
N PRO A 98 14.46 9.47 5.18
CA PRO A 98 15.28 10.19 4.18
C PRO A 98 16.22 9.31 3.33
N TRP A 99 16.48 8.07 3.74
CA TRP A 99 17.31 7.13 2.98
C TRP A 99 16.56 6.42 1.84
N THR A 100 15.24 6.55 1.73
CA THR A 100 14.47 6.04 0.58
C THR A 100 14.63 6.99 -0.61
N VAL A 101 15.78 6.92 -1.28
CA VAL A 101 16.19 7.89 -2.32
C VAL A 101 15.20 7.98 -3.47
N ASP A 102 14.65 6.86 -3.91
CA ASP A 102 13.72 6.70 -5.04
C ASP A 102 12.27 6.42 -4.58
N PHE A 103 11.95 6.70 -3.31
CA PHE A 103 10.64 6.39 -2.73
C PHE A 103 10.28 4.89 -2.81
N SER A 104 11.29 4.02 -2.91
CA SER A 104 11.12 2.56 -2.86
C SER A 104 11.73 1.96 -1.60
N TYR A 105 11.34 0.72 -1.30
CA TYR A 105 11.98 -0.10 -0.27
C TYR A 105 12.03 -1.55 -0.78
N PRO A 106 13.11 -1.92 -1.50
CA PRO A 106 13.25 -3.23 -2.12
C PRO A 106 13.56 -4.31 -1.06
N PRO A 107 13.35 -5.60 -1.39
CA PRO A 107 13.55 -6.70 -0.44
C PRO A 107 14.99 -6.82 0.08
N ASP A 108 16.00 -6.38 -0.68
CA ASP A 108 17.38 -6.31 -0.21
C ASP A 108 17.55 -5.34 0.97
N SER A 109 16.82 -4.22 0.96
CA SER A 109 16.85 -3.25 2.05
C SER A 109 16.18 -3.83 3.29
N LEU A 110 15.03 -4.50 3.13
CA LEU A 110 14.37 -5.21 4.22
C LEU A 110 15.28 -6.27 4.84
N VAL A 111 15.91 -7.12 4.03
CA VAL A 111 16.81 -8.17 4.55
C VAL A 111 18.02 -7.57 5.25
N ALA A 112 18.59 -6.48 4.75
CA ALA A 112 19.68 -5.78 5.43
C ALA A 112 19.24 -5.22 6.79
N ASP A 113 18.05 -4.62 6.88
CA ASP A 113 17.48 -4.13 8.14
C ASP A 113 17.17 -5.29 9.11
N MET A 114 16.66 -6.42 8.60
CA MET A 114 16.43 -7.64 9.36
C MET A 114 17.74 -8.21 9.93
N ASP A 115 18.80 -8.28 9.13
CA ASP A 115 20.11 -8.77 9.55
C ASP A 115 20.71 -7.87 10.66
N TYR A 116 20.56 -6.56 10.53
CA TYR A 116 20.96 -5.60 11.57
C TYR A 116 20.15 -5.77 12.86
N ALA A 117 18.84 -6.00 12.75
CA ALA A 117 17.92 -6.12 13.88
C ALA A 117 17.90 -7.52 14.53
N GLY A 118 18.49 -8.53 13.90
CA GLY A 118 18.42 -9.92 14.34
C GLY A 118 17.06 -10.58 14.07
N VAL A 119 16.36 -10.17 13.00
CA VAL A 119 15.09 -10.75 12.57
C VAL A 119 15.33 -11.85 11.53
N ASP A 120 14.78 -13.03 11.76
CA ASP A 120 15.00 -14.19 10.91
C ASP A 120 14.04 -14.23 9.71
N ARG A 121 12.78 -13.87 9.92
CA ARG A 121 11.73 -13.92 8.88
C ARG A 121 10.78 -12.73 8.96
N ALA A 122 10.19 -12.36 7.84
CA ALA A 122 9.20 -11.30 7.74
C ALA A 122 8.01 -11.70 6.87
N LEU A 123 6.81 -11.27 7.28
CA LEU A 123 5.59 -11.34 6.46
C LEU A 123 5.31 -9.98 5.83
N LEU A 124 5.28 -9.95 4.50
CA LEU A 124 4.97 -8.74 3.76
C LEU A 124 3.47 -8.49 3.75
N HIS A 125 3.12 -7.34 4.34
CA HIS A 125 1.86 -6.66 4.15
C HIS A 125 2.03 -5.63 3.05
N ARG A 126 0.90 -5.15 2.55
CA ARG A 126 0.82 -4.02 1.62
C ARG A 126 -0.39 -3.16 1.93
N THR A 127 -0.53 -2.12 1.15
CA THR A 127 -1.61 -1.15 1.22
C THR A 127 -1.67 -0.43 -0.12
N PRO A 128 -2.87 -0.11 -0.66
CA PRO A 128 -3.04 0.47 -1.98
C PRO A 128 -2.11 1.65 -2.32
N TYR A 129 -1.83 2.54 -1.37
CA TYR A 129 -0.94 3.68 -1.60
C TYR A 129 0.54 3.30 -1.82
N MET A 130 0.96 2.07 -1.49
CA MET A 130 2.30 1.52 -1.77
C MET A 130 2.28 0.49 -2.91
N GLY A 131 1.08 0.11 -3.36
CA GLY A 131 0.87 -0.80 -4.48
C GLY A 131 0.01 -2.02 -4.16
N VAL A 132 -0.59 -2.58 -5.20
CA VAL A 132 -1.52 -3.72 -5.21
C VAL A 132 -0.95 -4.94 -5.94
N SER A 133 0.22 -4.83 -6.58
CA SER A 133 0.81 -5.89 -7.41
C SER A 133 1.20 -7.16 -6.63
N ASN A 134 0.47 -8.26 -6.82
CA ASN A 134 0.86 -9.57 -6.28
C ASN A 134 2.19 -10.06 -6.85
N ASP A 135 2.47 -9.78 -8.12
CA ASP A 135 3.73 -10.14 -8.79
C ASP A 135 4.95 -9.51 -8.14
N TYR A 136 4.88 -8.24 -7.73
CA TYR A 136 6.00 -7.59 -7.04
C TYR A 136 6.34 -8.26 -5.70
N ILE A 137 5.32 -8.62 -4.91
CA ILE A 137 5.54 -9.30 -3.64
C ILE A 137 5.99 -10.75 -3.84
N ALA A 138 5.48 -11.44 -4.85
CA ALA A 138 5.97 -12.75 -5.23
C ALA A 138 7.44 -12.70 -5.71
N ASP A 139 7.86 -11.63 -6.36
CA ASP A 139 9.27 -11.40 -6.67
C ASP A 139 10.12 -11.24 -5.40
N CYS A 140 9.64 -10.48 -4.43
CA CYS A 140 10.30 -10.31 -3.14
C CYS A 140 10.49 -11.66 -2.41
N THR A 141 9.44 -12.48 -2.34
CA THR A 141 9.51 -13.82 -1.70
C THR A 141 10.44 -14.73 -2.48
N ARG A 142 10.38 -14.75 -3.82
CA ARG A 142 11.25 -15.58 -4.67
C ARG A 142 12.73 -15.24 -4.54
N ARG A 143 13.07 -13.96 -4.33
CA ARG A 143 14.45 -13.51 -4.14
C ARG A 143 15.02 -13.90 -2.77
N PHE A 144 14.16 -14.00 -1.75
CA PHE A 144 14.56 -14.34 -0.38
C PHE A 144 13.61 -15.36 0.28
N PRO A 145 13.47 -16.58 -0.27
CA PRO A 145 12.40 -17.51 0.09
C PRO A 145 12.48 -18.05 1.53
N GLU A 146 13.66 -18.00 2.14
CA GLU A 146 13.86 -18.44 3.53
C GLU A 146 13.65 -17.30 4.54
N ARG A 147 13.56 -16.05 4.07
CA ARG A 147 13.50 -14.84 4.89
C ARG A 147 12.19 -14.08 4.74
N ILE A 148 11.54 -14.13 3.57
CA ILE A 148 10.38 -13.32 3.25
C ILE A 148 9.21 -14.21 2.83
N GLN A 149 8.08 -14.02 3.49
CA GLN A 149 6.76 -14.48 3.04
C GLN A 149 5.91 -13.28 2.65
N GLY A 150 4.87 -13.49 1.85
CA GLY A 150 4.00 -12.40 1.42
C GLY A 150 2.53 -12.82 1.40
N LEU A 151 1.66 -11.86 1.72
CA LEU A 151 0.22 -12.03 1.62
C LEU A 151 -0.27 -11.62 0.24
N ALA A 152 -1.17 -12.41 -0.34
CA ALA A 152 -1.97 -12.05 -1.50
C ALA A 152 -2.85 -10.84 -1.19
N TYR A 153 -3.13 -10.05 -2.21
CA TYR A 153 -4.04 -8.93 -2.14
C TYR A 153 -5.00 -8.94 -3.32
N VAL A 154 -6.26 -8.68 -3.00
CA VAL A 154 -7.36 -8.48 -3.95
C VAL A 154 -8.05 -7.19 -3.52
N GLU A 155 -8.25 -6.28 -4.46
CA GLU A 155 -8.92 -5.02 -4.21
C GLU A 155 -10.34 -5.27 -3.70
N GLU A 156 -10.60 -4.97 -2.43
CA GLU A 156 -11.84 -5.36 -1.77
C GLU A 156 -13.07 -4.74 -2.43
N TRP A 157 -12.90 -3.54 -2.99
CA TRP A 157 -13.93 -2.80 -3.73
C TRP A 157 -14.31 -3.44 -5.07
N LEU A 158 -13.56 -4.42 -5.56
CA LEU A 158 -13.89 -5.14 -6.80
C LEU A 158 -14.63 -6.46 -6.55
N ILE A 159 -14.59 -6.99 -5.33
CA ILE A 159 -15.10 -8.35 -5.03
C ILE A 159 -16.59 -8.47 -5.35
N ARG A 160 -17.42 -7.48 -4.99
CA ARG A 160 -18.86 -7.51 -5.28
C ARG A 160 -19.17 -7.34 -6.78
N SER A 161 -18.50 -6.39 -7.43
CA SER A 161 -18.76 -6.07 -8.83
C SER A 161 -18.15 -7.06 -9.82
N ALA A 162 -17.11 -7.79 -9.41
CA ALA A 162 -16.35 -8.71 -10.24
C ALA A 162 -15.83 -9.91 -9.40
N PRO A 163 -16.74 -10.74 -8.84
CA PRO A 163 -16.38 -11.84 -7.95
C PRO A 163 -15.49 -12.88 -8.64
N ASP A 164 -15.83 -13.29 -9.87
CA ASP A 164 -15.05 -14.29 -10.61
C ASP A 164 -13.61 -13.82 -10.88
N ALA A 165 -13.43 -12.54 -11.24
CA ALA A 165 -12.11 -11.96 -11.47
C ALA A 165 -11.30 -11.86 -10.17
N SER A 166 -11.98 -11.54 -9.07
CA SER A 166 -11.38 -11.45 -7.73
C SER A 166 -10.92 -12.82 -7.23
N ILE A 167 -11.73 -13.86 -7.45
CA ILE A 167 -11.41 -15.26 -7.18
C ILE A 167 -10.22 -15.71 -8.03
N GLN A 168 -10.24 -15.48 -9.34
CA GLN A 168 -9.12 -15.83 -10.23
C GLN A 168 -7.81 -15.15 -9.82
N LYS A 169 -7.87 -13.88 -9.40
CA LYS A 169 -6.71 -13.14 -8.90
C LYS A 169 -6.15 -13.78 -7.61
N LEU A 170 -7.02 -14.20 -6.70
CA LEU A 170 -6.64 -14.91 -5.48
C LEU A 170 -6.02 -16.28 -5.80
N GLU A 171 -6.68 -17.09 -6.62
CA GLU A 171 -6.19 -18.41 -7.02
C GLU A 171 -4.79 -18.32 -7.64
N ARG A 172 -4.58 -17.37 -8.56
CA ARG A 172 -3.26 -17.11 -9.14
C ARG A 172 -2.24 -16.72 -8.08
N ALA A 173 -2.60 -15.83 -7.16
CA ALA A 173 -1.71 -15.35 -6.12
C ALA A 173 -1.23 -16.48 -5.18
N ILE A 174 -2.11 -17.44 -4.88
CA ILE A 174 -1.79 -18.56 -4.00
C ILE A 174 -1.13 -19.71 -4.77
N ASN A 175 -1.77 -20.21 -5.83
CA ASN A 175 -1.36 -21.43 -6.51
C ASN A 175 -0.17 -21.22 -7.44
N ASP A 176 -0.11 -20.08 -8.13
CA ASP A 176 0.92 -19.83 -9.16
C ASP A 176 2.08 -19.00 -8.60
N LEU A 177 1.78 -18.00 -7.77
CA LEU A 177 2.78 -17.09 -7.19
C LEU A 177 3.30 -17.52 -5.82
N GLY A 178 2.64 -18.48 -5.16
CA GLY A 178 3.09 -19.04 -3.87
C GLY A 178 2.98 -18.09 -2.68
N LEU A 179 2.05 -17.12 -2.72
CA LEU A 179 1.78 -16.25 -1.57
C LEU A 179 1.10 -17.05 -0.44
N SER A 180 1.38 -16.67 0.81
CA SER A 180 1.16 -17.53 1.99
C SER A 180 -0.18 -17.31 2.72
N GLY A 181 -1.00 -16.38 2.25
CA GLY A 181 -2.24 -15.96 2.91
C GLY A 181 -2.91 -14.81 2.17
N LEU A 182 -4.04 -14.33 2.65
CA LEU A 182 -4.73 -13.14 2.15
C LEU A 182 -4.54 -11.98 3.14
N GLN A 183 -4.28 -10.78 2.64
CA GLN A 183 -4.47 -9.56 3.41
C GLN A 183 -5.79 -8.92 3.00
N PHE A 184 -6.67 -8.63 3.96
CA PHE A 184 -7.98 -8.01 3.71
C PHE A 184 -8.12 -6.68 4.46
N LEU A 185 -8.39 -5.61 3.72
CA LEU A 185 -8.38 -4.21 4.15
C LEU A 185 -9.75 -3.54 3.86
N PRO A 186 -10.82 -3.93 4.58
CA PRO A 186 -12.19 -3.55 4.25
C PRO A 186 -12.45 -2.04 4.27
N PHE A 187 -11.63 -1.26 4.97
CA PHE A 187 -11.79 0.19 5.04
C PHE A 187 -11.58 0.91 3.69
N HIS A 188 -10.90 0.29 2.72
CA HIS A 188 -10.75 0.88 1.38
C HIS A 188 -12.05 0.82 0.56
N MET A 189 -12.99 -0.09 0.88
CA MET A 189 -14.28 -0.15 0.19
C MET A 189 -15.07 1.16 0.27
N LYS A 190 -14.94 1.88 1.39
CA LYS A 190 -15.58 3.20 1.59
C LYS A 190 -15.10 4.25 0.60
N LEU A 191 -13.87 4.15 0.11
CA LEU A 191 -13.34 5.06 -0.92
C LEU A 191 -14.06 4.92 -2.26
N TYR A 192 -14.73 3.79 -2.47
CA TYR A 192 -15.47 3.46 -3.68
C TYR A 192 -16.99 3.47 -3.43
N GLY A 193 -17.45 4.16 -2.38
CA GLY A 193 -18.86 4.33 -2.06
C GLY A 193 -19.55 3.06 -1.54
N GLN A 194 -18.78 2.05 -1.13
CA GLN A 194 -19.30 0.78 -0.61
C GLN A 194 -19.28 0.76 0.92
N THR A 195 -20.15 -0.06 1.52
CA THR A 195 -20.11 -0.33 2.96
C THR A 195 -18.92 -1.24 3.30
N ASP A 196 -18.47 -1.22 4.55
CA ASP A 196 -17.48 -2.17 5.06
C ASP A 196 -18.13 -3.49 5.53
N ASP A 197 -19.32 -3.82 5.03
CA ASP A 197 -19.98 -5.09 5.33
C ASP A 197 -19.45 -6.19 4.42
N TRP A 198 -18.31 -6.75 4.84
CA TRP A 198 -17.66 -7.88 4.17
C TRP A 198 -18.22 -9.24 4.61
N ALA A 199 -19.22 -9.26 5.49
CA ALA A 199 -19.93 -10.47 5.91
C ALA A 199 -21.24 -10.69 5.13
N ASP A 200 -21.60 -9.79 4.21
CA ASP A 200 -22.76 -9.94 3.35
C ASP A 200 -22.64 -11.18 2.43
N SER A 201 -23.78 -11.76 2.09
CA SER A 201 -23.95 -12.81 1.09
C SER A 201 -23.23 -12.58 -0.25
N GLU A 202 -23.06 -11.33 -0.68
CA GLU A 202 -22.31 -11.00 -1.90
C GLU A 202 -20.81 -11.37 -1.82
N PHE A 203 -20.26 -11.48 -0.60
CA PHE A 203 -18.87 -11.91 -0.38
C PHE A 203 -18.73 -13.43 -0.21
N HIS A 204 -19.82 -14.18 -0.01
CA HIS A 204 -19.74 -15.62 0.24
C HIS A 204 -18.95 -16.38 -0.84
N PRO A 205 -19.12 -16.14 -2.16
CA PRO A 205 -18.32 -16.85 -3.16
C PRO A 205 -16.81 -16.63 -3.00
N PHE A 206 -16.40 -15.41 -2.63
CA PHE A 206 -14.99 -15.10 -2.38
C PHE A 206 -14.48 -15.78 -1.10
N TRP A 207 -15.28 -15.79 -0.03
CA TRP A 207 -14.90 -16.46 1.22
C TRP A 207 -14.90 -17.99 1.12
N ASP A 208 -15.83 -18.57 0.37
CA ASP A 208 -15.85 -19.99 0.05
C ASP A 208 -14.57 -20.39 -0.68
N GLU A 209 -14.08 -19.54 -1.58
CA GLU A 209 -12.81 -19.75 -2.26
C GLU A 209 -11.61 -19.63 -1.31
N VAL A 210 -11.56 -18.60 -0.45
CA VAL A 210 -10.52 -18.48 0.59
C VAL A 210 -10.48 -19.73 1.47
N ALA A 211 -11.64 -20.23 1.89
CA ALA A 211 -11.75 -21.46 2.67
C ALA A 211 -11.32 -22.71 1.88
N ARG A 212 -11.68 -22.79 0.59
CA ARG A 212 -11.28 -23.88 -0.32
C ARG A 212 -9.76 -23.94 -0.51
N LEU A 213 -9.11 -22.80 -0.59
CA LEU A 213 -7.65 -22.67 -0.70
C LEU A 213 -6.90 -22.99 0.61
N ASP A 214 -7.62 -23.08 1.74
CA ASP A 214 -7.06 -23.38 3.07
C ASP A 214 -5.94 -22.41 3.50
N ILE A 215 -6.18 -21.10 3.27
CA ILE A 215 -5.23 -20.03 3.58
C ILE A 215 -5.68 -19.18 4.77
N PRO A 216 -4.74 -18.58 5.53
CA PRO A 216 -5.07 -17.58 6.54
C PRO A 216 -5.47 -16.22 5.93
N VAL A 217 -6.26 -15.45 6.67
CA VAL A 217 -6.69 -14.07 6.39
C VAL A 217 -6.24 -13.14 7.53
#